data_AF-A0A5D0CXK0-F1
#
_entry.id   AF-A0A5D0CXK0-F1
#
_cell.length_a   1.000
_cell.length_b   1.000
_cell.length_c   1.000
_cell.angle_alpha   90.00
_cell.angle_beta   90.00
_cell.angle_gamma   90.00
#
_symmetry.space_group_name_H-M   'P 1'
#
loop_
_entity.id
_entity.type
_entity.pdbx_description
1 polymer ?
#
loop_
_entity_poly.entity_id
_entity_poly.type
_entity_poly.pdbx_seq_one_letter_code
_entity_poly.pdbx_strand_id
1 'polypeptide(L)'
;MGLDAFVNCNCLREGKVKPAPFDLSLLEWTDDGIEMPDTVEDEIFYQFHEWKEQACTHEDMQIYSDRVGNTSGMNVYYGVLERLGEERFPLLRRIWGSPFTAEESRKALSELEQFERRVGEVEGIFLLESGSMEEYQMTLVGEDRWFYSAGNEITYRLNPEGFCVQDREGRVLFQSRAFTQETVETNRSGWQRFNARFSDSDTGSTCETTSPISKKIWGVEELYYPASFQVVNRGLTSSDLRAIRVLRKLFEASIQTGNPVIWV
;
A
#
# COMPACT_ATOMS: atom_id res chain seq x y z
N MET A 1 2.05 -8.36 -5.64
CA MET A 1 1.30 -9.03 -4.56
C MET A 1 1.09 -8.03 -3.44
N GLY A 2 -0.07 -8.08 -2.78
CA GLY A 2 -0.42 -7.23 -1.64
C GLY A 2 -1.08 -8.07 -0.56
N LEU A 3 -1.30 -7.47 0.60
CA LEU A 3 -2.08 -8.03 1.69
C LEU A 3 -3.42 -7.32 1.71
N ASP A 4 -4.47 -8.06 1.38
CA ASP A 4 -5.86 -7.63 1.45
C ASP A 4 -6.51 -8.25 2.69
N ALA A 5 -7.55 -7.62 3.22
CA ALA A 5 -8.25 -8.15 4.39
C ALA A 5 -9.67 -7.63 4.48
N PHE A 6 -10.54 -8.43 5.11
CA PHE A 6 -11.94 -8.10 5.26
C PHE A 6 -12.54 -8.61 6.57
N VAL A 7 -13.71 -8.08 6.92
CA VAL A 7 -14.55 -8.56 8.03
C VAL A 7 -15.97 -8.75 7.50
N ASN A 8 -16.53 -9.93 7.72
CA ASN A 8 -17.91 -10.24 7.33
C ASN A 8 -18.92 -9.43 8.15
N CYS A 9 -20.01 -9.01 7.50
CA CYS A 9 -21.17 -8.41 8.17
C CYS A 9 -22.07 -9.48 8.81
N ASN A 10 -23.03 -9.05 9.62
CA ASN A 10 -24.03 -9.93 10.22
C ASN A 10 -25.39 -9.88 9.50
N CYS A 11 -25.49 -9.24 8.32
CA CYS A 11 -26.76 -8.98 7.67
C CYS A 11 -27.57 -10.24 7.37
N LEU A 12 -26.93 -11.35 6.96
CA LEU A 12 -27.63 -12.63 6.76
C LEU A 12 -28.22 -13.16 8.07
N ARG A 13 -27.41 -13.19 9.14
CA ARG A 13 -27.83 -13.65 10.49
C ARG A 13 -28.96 -12.79 11.07
N GLU A 14 -28.95 -11.50 10.75
CA GLU A 14 -29.95 -10.53 11.19
C GLU A 14 -31.19 -10.45 10.28
N GLY A 15 -31.25 -11.24 9.20
CA GLY A 15 -32.37 -11.21 8.25
C GLY A 15 -32.49 -9.91 7.44
N LYS A 16 -31.38 -9.17 7.29
CA LYS A 16 -31.30 -7.87 6.58
C LYS A 16 -30.84 -8.01 5.12
N VAL A 17 -30.88 -9.21 4.56
CA VAL A 17 -30.50 -9.49 3.18
C VAL A 17 -31.71 -9.47 2.24
N LYS A 18 -31.48 -9.16 0.97
CA LYS A 18 -32.46 -9.35 -0.10
C LYS A 18 -32.75 -10.86 -0.28
N PRO A 19 -33.95 -11.24 -0.73
CA PRO A 19 -34.26 -12.64 -1.03
C PRO A 19 -33.24 -13.27 -2.00
N ALA A 20 -32.76 -14.47 -1.67
CA ALA A 20 -31.88 -15.23 -2.55
C ALA A 20 -32.67 -15.96 -3.64
N PRO A 21 -32.12 -16.10 -4.86
CA PRO A 21 -32.74 -16.89 -5.93
C PRO A 21 -32.57 -18.40 -5.78
N PHE A 22 -31.93 -18.86 -4.70
CA PHE A 22 -31.66 -20.26 -4.36
C PHE A 22 -32.03 -20.56 -2.90
N ASP A 23 -31.99 -21.84 -2.53
CA ASP A 23 -32.23 -22.26 -1.14
C ASP A 23 -31.05 -21.88 -0.24
N LEU A 24 -31.30 -21.00 0.73
CA LEU A 24 -30.30 -20.59 1.73
C LEU A 24 -29.79 -21.75 2.61
N SER A 25 -30.50 -22.89 2.65
CA SER A 25 -30.06 -24.09 3.38
C SER A 25 -28.78 -24.71 2.80
N LEU A 26 -28.41 -24.33 1.57
CA LEU A 26 -27.19 -24.75 0.88
C LEU A 26 -25.94 -24.00 1.37
N LEU A 27 -26.10 -22.95 2.16
CA LEU A 27 -24.99 -22.11 2.62
C LEU A 27 -24.34 -22.68 3.88
N GLU A 28 -23.01 -22.65 3.91
CA GLU A 28 -22.20 -23.05 5.06
C GLU A 28 -21.49 -21.83 5.66
N TRP A 29 -21.39 -21.82 6.99
CA TRP A 29 -20.56 -20.85 7.71
C TRP A 29 -19.17 -21.44 7.92
N THR A 30 -18.19 -20.89 7.22
CA THR A 30 -16.77 -21.21 7.36
C THR A 30 -16.07 -20.14 8.19
N ASP A 31 -14.78 -20.35 8.48
CA ASP A 31 -13.94 -19.35 9.12
C ASP A 31 -13.76 -18.10 8.24
N ASP A 32 -13.93 -18.23 6.93
CA ASP A 32 -13.80 -17.16 5.92
C ASP A 32 -15.13 -16.44 5.64
N GLY A 33 -16.25 -16.97 6.15
CA GLY A 33 -17.56 -16.35 6.01
C GLY A 33 -18.63 -17.32 5.54
N ILE A 34 -19.53 -16.82 4.71
CA ILE A 34 -20.58 -17.64 4.10
C ILE A 34 -20.04 -18.15 2.77
N GLU A 35 -20.00 -19.46 2.63
CA GLU A 35 -19.57 -20.15 1.43
C GLU A 35 -20.65 -21.12 0.95
N MET A 36 -20.57 -21.45 -0.34
CA MET A 36 -21.40 -22.48 -0.95
C MET A 36 -20.52 -23.68 -1.32
N PRO A 37 -20.89 -24.92 -0.97
CA PRO A 37 -20.07 -26.09 -1.28
C PRO A 37 -19.85 -26.25 -2.78
N ASP A 38 -18.64 -26.61 -3.20
CA ASP A 38 -18.30 -26.88 -4.62
C ASP A 38 -19.11 -28.01 -5.27
N THR A 39 -19.91 -28.75 -4.48
CA THR A 39 -20.78 -29.83 -4.96
C THR A 39 -22.13 -29.36 -5.48
N VAL A 40 -22.48 -28.08 -5.32
CA VAL A 40 -23.73 -27.53 -5.88
C VAL A 40 -23.64 -27.41 -7.40
N GLU A 41 -24.78 -27.30 -8.07
CA GLU A 41 -24.81 -27.05 -9.51
C GLU A 41 -24.21 -25.67 -9.85
N ASP A 42 -23.41 -25.59 -10.92
CA ASP A 42 -22.70 -24.37 -11.36
C ASP A 42 -23.61 -23.13 -11.48
N GLU A 43 -24.85 -23.33 -11.93
CA GLU A 43 -25.84 -22.25 -12.05
C GLU A 43 -26.21 -21.66 -10.68
N ILE A 44 -26.38 -22.51 -9.67
CA ILE A 44 -26.68 -22.09 -8.29
C ILE A 44 -25.45 -21.39 -7.70
N PHE A 45 -24.26 -21.92 -7.96
CA PHE A 45 -23.00 -21.31 -7.52
C PHE A 45 -22.82 -19.89 -8.11
N TYR A 46 -23.11 -19.70 -9.40
CA TYR A 46 -23.06 -18.39 -10.04
C TYR A 46 -24.09 -17.43 -9.43
N GLN A 47 -25.34 -17.89 -9.25
CA GLN A 47 -26.40 -17.11 -8.59
C GLN A 47 -26.02 -16.72 -7.15
N PHE A 48 -25.30 -17.57 -6.43
CA PHE A 48 -24.78 -17.27 -5.10
C PHE A 48 -23.80 -16.12 -5.11
N HIS A 49 -22.78 -16.14 -5.99
CA HIS A 49 -21.81 -15.05 -6.08
C HIS A 49 -22.47 -13.73 -6.47
N GLU A 50 -23.32 -13.74 -7.50
CA GLU A 50 -24.02 -12.54 -7.96
C GLU A 50 -24.97 -11.98 -6.88
N TRP A 51 -25.64 -12.86 -6.14
CA TRP A 51 -26.42 -12.45 -4.98
C TRP A 51 -25.55 -11.92 -3.85
N LYS A 52 -24.45 -12.59 -3.47
CA LYS A 52 -23.56 -12.22 -2.35
C LYS A 52 -23.00 -10.81 -2.51
N GLU A 53 -22.61 -10.43 -3.73
CA GLU A 53 -22.14 -9.08 -4.08
C GLU A 53 -23.15 -7.98 -3.70
N GLN A 54 -24.45 -8.26 -3.82
CA GLN A 54 -25.52 -7.26 -3.66
C GLN A 54 -26.58 -7.61 -2.62
N ALA A 55 -26.35 -8.67 -1.83
CA ALA A 55 -27.33 -9.25 -0.92
C ALA A 55 -27.74 -8.27 0.17
N CYS A 56 -26.84 -7.36 0.57
CA CYS A 56 -27.12 -6.31 1.52
C CYS A 56 -26.44 -5.00 1.10
N THR A 57 -26.41 -4.00 1.98
CA THR A 57 -25.71 -2.74 1.74
C THR A 57 -24.18 -2.87 1.75
N HIS A 58 -23.67 -4.02 2.19
CA HIS A 58 -22.25 -4.32 2.24
C HIS A 58 -21.91 -5.25 1.06
N GLU A 59 -21.01 -4.78 0.19
CA GLU A 59 -20.47 -5.53 -0.94
C GLU A 59 -19.83 -6.83 -0.44
N ASP A 60 -20.08 -7.93 -1.13
CA ASP A 60 -19.63 -9.28 -0.77
C ASP A 60 -19.98 -9.72 0.67
N MET A 61 -20.99 -9.09 1.26
CA MET A 61 -21.32 -9.23 2.68
C MET A 61 -20.18 -8.84 3.63
N GLN A 62 -19.25 -7.97 3.20
CA GLN A 62 -18.10 -7.53 3.99
C GLN A 62 -18.39 -6.14 4.60
N ILE A 63 -18.53 -6.05 5.92
CA ILE A 63 -18.77 -4.75 6.58
C ILE A 63 -17.60 -3.78 6.37
N TYR A 64 -16.40 -4.33 6.18
CA TYR A 64 -15.21 -3.58 5.82
C TYR A 64 -14.25 -4.48 5.05
N SER A 65 -13.69 -3.94 3.97
CA SER A 65 -12.71 -4.60 3.12
C SER A 65 -11.78 -3.55 2.52
N ASP A 66 -10.48 -3.75 2.63
CA ASP A 66 -9.49 -2.85 2.02
C ASP A 66 -8.12 -3.54 1.93
N ARG A 67 -7.28 -3.01 1.06
CA ARG A 67 -5.87 -3.36 0.95
C ARG A 67 -5.08 -2.75 2.11
N VAL A 68 -4.53 -3.61 2.97
CA VAL A 68 -3.64 -3.22 4.07
C VAL A 68 -2.37 -2.58 3.50
N GLY A 69 -1.76 -3.24 2.52
CA GLY A 69 -0.55 -2.74 1.87
C GLY A 69 -0.08 -3.62 0.72
N ASN A 70 0.75 -3.08 -0.16
CA ASN A 70 1.53 -3.89 -1.10
C ASN A 70 2.83 -4.36 -0.44
N THR A 71 3.59 -5.24 -1.09
CA THR A 71 4.90 -5.71 -0.57
C THR A 71 5.81 -4.56 -0.13
N SER A 72 5.88 -3.48 -0.92
CA SER A 72 6.74 -2.33 -0.59
C SER A 72 6.29 -1.63 0.70
N GLY A 73 5.00 -1.37 0.85
CA GLY A 73 4.43 -0.72 2.03
C GLY A 73 4.49 -1.60 3.27
N MET A 74 4.26 -2.92 3.12
CA MET A 74 4.39 -3.87 4.23
C MET A 74 5.84 -3.98 4.70
N ASN A 75 6.83 -3.94 3.79
CA ASN A 75 8.24 -3.92 4.20
C ASN A 75 8.59 -2.70 5.04
N VAL A 76 8.07 -1.51 4.69
CA VAL A 76 8.25 -0.31 5.51
C VAL A 76 7.58 -0.49 6.87
N TYR A 77 6.33 -0.96 6.89
CA TYR A 77 5.60 -1.22 8.14
C TYR A 77 6.38 -2.14 9.09
N TYR A 78 6.91 -3.26 8.59
CA TYR A 78 7.74 -4.16 9.39
C TYR A 78 9.07 -3.54 9.80
N GLY A 79 9.72 -2.76 8.92
CA GLY A 79 10.94 -2.04 9.27
C GLY A 79 10.74 -0.99 10.37
N VAL A 80 9.53 -0.41 10.49
CA VAL A 80 9.16 0.48 11.59
C VAL A 80 8.89 -0.32 12.87
N LEU A 81 8.18 -1.45 12.79
CA LEU A 81 7.97 -2.34 13.94
C LEU A 81 9.30 -2.80 14.56
N GLU A 82 10.24 -3.24 13.72
CA GLU A 82 11.57 -3.66 14.16
C GLU A 82 12.30 -2.55 14.92
N ARG A 83 12.31 -1.33 14.37
CA ARG A 83 12.96 -0.16 14.99
C ARG A 83 12.32 0.28 16.31
N LEU A 84 11.02 0.03 16.48
CA LEU A 84 10.29 0.34 17.72
C LEU A 84 10.36 -0.77 18.78
N GLY A 85 10.96 -1.91 18.44
CA GLY A 85 10.99 -3.15 19.23
C GLY A 85 9.76 -4.00 18.95
N GLU A 86 9.84 -4.86 17.93
CA GLU A 86 8.73 -5.71 17.46
C GLU A 86 8.17 -6.65 18.55
N GLU A 87 8.97 -6.98 19.57
CA GLU A 87 8.58 -7.79 20.71
C GLU A 87 7.45 -7.15 21.54
N ARG A 88 7.29 -5.82 21.43
CA ARG A 88 6.24 -5.04 22.09
C ARG A 88 4.90 -5.11 21.38
N PHE A 89 4.91 -5.59 20.12
CA PHE A 89 3.74 -5.63 19.26
C PHE A 89 3.49 -7.05 18.73
N PRO A 90 3.27 -8.03 19.63
CA PRO A 90 3.19 -9.43 19.27
C PRO A 90 2.02 -9.78 18.35
N LEU A 91 0.93 -9.00 18.36
CA LEU A 91 -0.19 -9.19 17.44
C LEU A 91 0.10 -8.47 16.12
N LEU A 92 0.57 -7.23 16.15
CA LEU A 92 0.85 -6.46 14.93
C LEU A 92 1.95 -7.06 14.05
N ARG A 93 2.92 -7.78 14.63
CA ARG A 93 3.93 -8.53 13.87
C ARG A 93 3.39 -9.79 13.18
N ARG A 94 2.22 -10.28 13.61
CA ARG A 94 1.57 -11.51 13.12
C ARG A 94 0.43 -11.19 12.14
N ILE A 95 0.43 -9.98 11.59
CA ILE A 95 -0.49 -9.61 10.52
C ILE A 95 -0.02 -10.35 9.28
N TRP A 96 -0.90 -11.08 8.59
CA TRP A 96 -0.59 -12.23 7.71
C TRP A 96 -0.63 -13.56 8.47
N GLY A 97 -1.50 -14.47 8.02
CA GLY A 97 -1.63 -15.81 8.56
C GLY A 97 -3.03 -16.09 9.08
N SER A 98 -3.15 -16.44 10.36
CA SER A 98 -4.44 -16.81 10.95
C SER A 98 -5.37 -15.59 11.10
N PRO A 99 -6.68 -15.77 10.91
CA PRO A 99 -7.66 -14.72 11.19
C PRO A 99 -7.53 -14.17 12.61
N PHE A 100 -7.84 -12.89 12.80
CA PHE A 100 -7.87 -12.29 14.14
C PHE A 100 -9.29 -12.35 14.66
N THR A 101 -9.49 -13.03 15.79
CA THR A 101 -10.78 -13.00 16.50
C THR A 101 -11.11 -11.59 17.00
N ALA A 102 -12.37 -11.30 17.30
CA ALA A 102 -12.76 -9.99 17.85
C ALA A 102 -12.01 -9.61 19.14
N GLU A 103 -11.65 -10.60 19.97
CA GLU A 103 -10.86 -10.37 21.18
C GLU A 103 -9.38 -10.08 20.86
N GLU A 104 -8.79 -10.77 19.88
CA GLU A 104 -7.44 -10.44 19.39
C GLU A 104 -7.42 -9.07 18.72
N SER A 105 -8.44 -8.74 17.91
CA SER A 105 -8.61 -7.42 17.30
C SER A 105 -8.62 -6.30 18.34
N ARG A 106 -9.30 -6.49 19.48
CA ARG A 106 -9.29 -5.52 20.60
C ARG A 106 -7.89 -5.31 21.18
N LYS A 107 -7.12 -6.38 21.37
CA LYS A 107 -5.75 -6.31 21.86
C LYS A 107 -4.81 -5.70 20.81
N ALA A 108 -4.98 -6.07 19.55
CA ALA A 108 -4.20 -5.54 18.43
C ALA A 108 -4.47 -4.04 18.22
N LEU A 109 -5.70 -3.57 18.45
CA LEU A 109 -6.03 -2.14 18.44
C LEU A 109 -5.28 -1.38 19.56
N SER A 110 -5.14 -1.99 20.74
CA SER A 110 -4.35 -1.41 21.84
C SER A 110 -2.84 -1.37 21.53
N GLU A 111 -2.32 -2.37 20.81
CA GLU A 111 -0.96 -2.33 20.26
C GLU A 111 -0.82 -1.25 19.18
N LEU A 112 -1.81 -1.10 18.29
CA LEU A 112 -1.81 -0.12 17.20
C LEU A 112 -1.80 1.32 17.73
N GLU A 113 -2.54 1.61 18.80
CA GLU A 113 -2.49 2.91 19.47
C GLU A 113 -1.13 3.21 20.10
N GLN A 114 -0.46 2.19 20.66
CA GLN A 114 0.90 2.34 21.16
C GLN A 114 1.89 2.57 20.02
N PHE A 115 1.72 1.86 18.92
CA PHE A 115 2.52 2.01 17.71
C PHE A 115 2.39 3.43 17.14
N GLU A 116 1.16 3.94 16.97
CA GLU A 116 0.90 5.30 16.47
C GLU A 116 1.51 6.39 17.35
N ARG A 117 1.51 6.23 18.69
CA ARG A 117 2.14 7.20 19.60
C ARG A 117 3.66 7.27 19.46
N ARG A 118 4.28 6.18 18.98
CA ARG A 118 5.74 6.02 18.89
C ARG A 118 6.26 6.11 17.47
N VAL A 119 5.39 6.11 16.45
CA VAL A 119 5.80 6.13 15.03
C VAL A 119 6.75 7.29 14.71
N GLY A 120 6.57 8.44 15.36
CA GLY A 120 7.45 9.61 15.20
C GLY A 120 8.85 9.47 15.80
N GLU A 121 9.13 8.41 16.58
CA GLU A 121 10.49 8.05 17.01
C GLU A 121 11.32 7.48 15.85
N VAL A 122 10.68 7.05 14.76
CA VAL A 122 11.34 6.53 13.56
C VAL A 122 11.41 7.63 12.52
N GLU A 123 12.60 7.79 11.92
CA GLU A 123 12.82 8.74 10.84
C GLU A 123 12.74 8.07 9.47
N GLY A 124 12.10 8.78 8.53
CA GLY A 124 12.06 8.44 7.12
C GLY A 124 12.77 9.48 6.26
N ILE A 125 13.16 9.05 5.07
CA ILE A 125 13.71 9.87 3.99
C ILE A 125 12.67 9.86 2.87
N PHE A 126 12.26 11.05 2.46
CA PHE A 126 11.13 11.26 1.55
C PHE A 126 11.58 12.01 0.31
N LEU A 127 11.29 11.47 -0.87
CA LEU A 127 11.35 12.18 -2.14
C LEU A 127 9.99 12.84 -2.37
N LEU A 128 9.96 14.17 -2.31
CA LEU A 128 8.76 14.97 -2.44
C LEU A 128 8.83 15.84 -3.69
N GLU A 129 7.69 16.11 -4.32
CA GLU A 129 7.57 17.22 -5.25
C GLU A 129 7.59 18.54 -4.47
N SER A 130 8.47 19.48 -4.86
CA SER A 130 8.75 20.67 -4.05
C SER A 130 7.55 21.63 -3.95
N GLY A 131 6.67 21.68 -4.96
CA GLY A 131 5.53 22.60 -4.97
C GLY A 131 4.30 22.08 -4.23
N SER A 132 3.98 20.79 -4.38
CA SER A 132 2.79 20.16 -3.81
C SER A 132 3.05 19.49 -2.46
N MET A 133 4.31 19.26 -2.12
CA MET A 133 4.75 18.39 -1.00
C MET A 133 4.24 16.95 -1.14
N GLU A 134 3.85 16.53 -2.34
CA GLU A 134 3.39 15.17 -2.58
C GLU A 134 4.56 14.18 -2.56
N GLU A 135 4.36 13.07 -1.85
CA GLU A 135 5.34 11.99 -1.75
C GLU A 135 5.35 11.11 -3.00
N TYR A 136 6.56 10.91 -3.54
CA TYR A 136 6.83 9.98 -4.63
C TYR A 136 7.42 8.67 -4.11
N GLN A 137 8.31 8.75 -3.14
CA GLN A 137 8.97 7.60 -2.57
C GLN A 137 9.44 7.91 -1.14
N MET A 138 9.39 6.88 -0.29
CA MET A 138 9.97 6.90 1.05
C MET A 138 10.90 5.70 1.26
N THR A 139 11.93 5.89 2.09
CA THR A 139 12.71 4.82 2.71
C THR A 139 12.97 5.16 4.17
N LEU A 140 13.29 4.16 5.01
CA LEU A 140 13.66 4.43 6.41
C LEU A 140 15.12 4.89 6.50
N VAL A 141 15.45 5.69 7.51
CA VAL A 141 16.85 6.06 7.78
C VAL A 141 17.67 4.78 8.07
N GLY A 142 18.87 4.74 7.50
CA GLY A 142 19.77 3.58 7.54
C GLY A 142 19.53 2.54 6.44
N GLU A 143 18.49 2.71 5.61
CA GLU A 143 18.27 1.91 4.42
C GLU A 143 18.79 2.63 3.17
N ASP A 144 19.30 1.85 2.22
CA ASP A 144 19.67 2.31 0.89
C ASP A 144 18.87 1.48 -0.13
N ARG A 145 17.77 2.07 -0.60
CA ARG A 145 16.77 1.38 -1.39
C ARG A 145 16.69 1.97 -2.79
N TRP A 146 16.84 1.10 -3.80
CA TRP A 146 16.44 1.44 -5.15
C TRP A 146 14.93 1.30 -5.31
N PHE A 147 14.31 2.22 -6.05
CA PHE A 147 12.87 2.20 -6.32
C PHE A 147 12.53 2.21 -7.82
N TYR A 148 13.54 2.38 -8.68
CA TYR A 148 13.39 2.28 -10.13
C TYR A 148 14.65 1.70 -10.77
N SER A 149 14.46 0.92 -11.84
CA SER A 149 15.53 0.40 -12.70
C SER A 149 15.08 0.45 -14.16
N ALA A 150 15.85 1.12 -15.00
CA ALA A 150 15.62 1.14 -16.45
C ALA A 150 16.55 0.15 -17.13
N GLY A 151 16.03 -1.03 -17.47
CA GLY A 151 16.73 -2.03 -18.29
C GLY A 151 18.08 -2.50 -17.72
N ASN A 152 18.29 -2.36 -16.40
CA ASN A 152 19.59 -2.57 -15.73
C ASN A 152 20.72 -1.63 -16.18
N GLU A 153 20.43 -0.55 -16.92
CA GLU A 153 21.42 0.45 -17.29
C GLU A 153 21.62 1.47 -16.17
N ILE A 154 20.53 1.88 -15.55
CA ILE A 154 20.51 2.83 -14.44
C ILE A 154 19.53 2.42 -13.35
N THR A 155 19.83 2.82 -12.12
CA THR A 155 18.95 2.64 -10.96
C THR A 155 18.76 3.96 -10.22
N TYR A 156 17.54 4.20 -9.75
CA TYR A 156 17.24 5.34 -8.87
C TYR A 156 17.14 4.87 -7.44
N ARG A 157 17.84 5.58 -6.56
CA ARG A 157 17.94 5.25 -5.14
C ARG A 157 17.60 6.46 -4.29
N LEU A 158 17.14 6.17 -3.10
CA LEU A 158 16.92 7.15 -2.05
C LEU A 158 17.72 6.70 -0.82
N ASN A 159 18.57 7.60 -0.33
CA ASN A 159 19.48 7.35 0.77
C ASN A 159 19.67 8.63 1.62
N PRO A 160 20.39 8.59 2.76
CA PRO A 160 20.58 9.75 3.63
C PRO A 160 21.21 10.95 2.92
N GLU A 161 22.01 10.73 1.88
CA GLU A 161 22.67 11.74 1.07
C GLU A 161 21.73 12.37 0.03
N GLY A 162 20.56 11.79 -0.23
CA GLY A 162 19.56 12.30 -1.16
C GLY A 162 19.09 11.30 -2.21
N PHE A 163 18.58 11.84 -3.31
CA PHE A 163 18.24 11.09 -4.51
C PHE A 163 19.50 10.80 -5.30
N CYS A 164 19.67 9.55 -5.72
CA CYS A 164 20.85 9.06 -6.39
C CYS A 164 20.49 8.35 -7.69
N VAL A 165 21.22 8.65 -8.77
CA VAL A 165 21.20 7.86 -10.00
C VAL A 165 22.52 7.11 -10.09
N GLN A 166 22.45 5.78 -10.21
CA GLN A 166 23.63 4.93 -10.40
C GLN A 166 23.55 4.19 -11.73
N ASP A 167 24.70 3.92 -12.33
CA ASP A 167 24.77 2.99 -13.46
C ASP A 167 24.80 1.52 -12.99
N ARG A 168 24.90 0.60 -13.97
CA ARG A 168 24.97 -0.84 -13.73
C ARG A 168 26.17 -1.27 -12.87
N GLU A 169 27.27 -0.54 -12.91
CA GLU A 169 28.46 -0.82 -12.11
C GLU A 169 28.37 -0.23 -10.69
N GLY A 170 27.27 0.46 -10.36
CA GLY A 170 27.06 1.13 -9.08
C GLY A 170 27.78 2.47 -8.98
N ARG A 171 28.28 3.03 -10.09
CA ARG A 171 28.90 4.36 -10.08
C ARG A 171 27.78 5.40 -10.01
N VAL A 172 27.95 6.37 -9.10
CA VAL A 172 27.02 7.48 -8.92
C VAL A 172 27.16 8.45 -10.10
N LEU A 173 26.10 8.58 -10.90
CA LEU A 173 25.99 9.51 -12.02
C LEU A 173 25.38 10.86 -11.58
N PHE A 174 24.56 10.83 -10.52
CA PHE A 174 23.87 11.99 -9.98
C PHE A 174 23.57 11.78 -8.51
N GLN A 175 23.73 12.81 -7.69
CA GLN A 175 23.34 12.82 -6.28
C GLN A 175 22.82 14.21 -5.95
N SER A 176 21.63 14.30 -5.36
CA SER A 176 21.05 15.59 -5.00
C SER A 176 20.01 15.48 -3.88
N ARG A 177 19.94 16.50 -3.02
CA ARG A 177 18.83 16.68 -2.08
C ARG A 177 17.72 17.60 -2.60
N ALA A 178 17.97 18.36 -3.67
CA ALA A 178 16.99 19.23 -4.29
C ALA A 178 17.35 19.38 -5.77
N PHE A 179 16.47 18.92 -6.66
CA PHE A 179 16.77 18.90 -8.10
C PHE A 179 15.54 19.22 -8.93
N THR A 180 15.78 19.71 -10.15
CA THR A 180 14.75 19.87 -11.17
C THR A 180 14.82 18.74 -12.18
N GLN A 181 13.69 18.48 -12.82
CA GLN A 181 13.57 17.57 -13.95
C GLN A 181 13.03 18.34 -15.15
N GLU A 182 13.78 18.32 -16.25
CA GLU A 182 13.31 18.75 -17.56
C GLU A 182 13.01 17.51 -18.41
N THR A 183 11.77 17.32 -18.82
CA THR A 183 11.39 16.20 -19.69
C THR A 183 11.47 16.59 -21.16
N VAL A 184 12.25 15.84 -21.94
CA VAL A 184 12.41 16.06 -23.38
C VAL A 184 11.77 14.90 -24.13
N GLU A 185 10.78 15.22 -24.94
CA GLU A 185 10.17 14.26 -25.85
C GLU A 185 11.13 13.96 -27.01
N THR A 186 11.37 12.68 -27.25
CA THR A 186 12.16 12.20 -28.38
C THR A 186 11.33 11.22 -29.21
N ASN A 187 11.11 11.58 -30.48
CA ASN A 187 10.46 10.71 -31.44
C ASN A 187 11.53 9.89 -32.15
N ARG A 188 11.65 8.60 -31.79
CA ARG A 188 12.54 7.66 -32.48
C ARG A 188 11.73 6.46 -32.95
N SER A 189 11.65 6.27 -34.26
CA SER A 189 11.06 5.07 -34.88
C SER A 189 9.56 4.83 -34.59
N GLY A 190 8.76 5.89 -34.48
CA GLY A 190 7.31 5.80 -34.26
C GLY A 190 6.88 5.46 -32.83
N TRP A 191 7.83 5.33 -31.90
CA TRP A 191 7.57 5.21 -30.46
C TRP A 191 7.92 6.53 -29.77
N GLN A 192 6.97 7.09 -29.03
CA GLN A 192 7.18 8.26 -28.21
C GLN A 192 8.02 7.86 -26.98
N ARG A 193 9.22 8.44 -26.84
CA ARG A 193 10.08 8.24 -25.67
C ARG A 193 10.33 9.56 -24.97
N PHE A 194 10.20 9.57 -23.65
CA PHE A 194 10.53 10.72 -22.83
C PHE A 194 11.88 10.49 -22.17
N ASN A 195 12.80 11.42 -22.36
CA ASN A 195 14.04 11.51 -21.58
C ASN A 195 13.86 12.56 -20.49
N ALA A 196 14.69 12.51 -19.46
CA ALA A 196 14.78 13.54 -18.45
C ALA A 196 16.22 14.04 -18.33
N ARG A 197 16.34 15.34 -18.05
CA ARG A 197 17.56 15.95 -17.53
C ARG A 197 17.30 16.34 -16.08
N PHE A 198 18.03 15.72 -15.17
CA PHE A 198 18.09 16.15 -13.78
C PHE A 198 19.13 17.23 -13.61
N SER A 199 18.80 18.27 -12.85
CA SER A 199 19.73 19.34 -12.50
C SER A 199 19.68 19.59 -10.99
N ASP A 200 20.81 19.43 -10.31
CA ASP A 200 20.94 19.75 -8.90
C ASP A 200 20.80 21.26 -8.67
N SER A 201 19.97 21.64 -7.72
CA SER A 201 19.56 23.03 -7.53
C SER A 201 20.65 23.90 -6.89
N ASP A 202 21.60 23.29 -6.19
CA ASP A 202 22.66 24.00 -5.45
C ASP A 202 23.96 24.09 -6.27
N THR A 203 24.34 23.00 -6.92
CA THR A 203 25.61 22.84 -7.63
C THR A 203 25.48 23.07 -9.13
N GLY A 204 24.26 22.97 -9.69
CA GLY A 204 24.03 22.97 -11.13
C GLY A 204 24.54 21.70 -11.83
N SER A 205 24.94 20.66 -11.09
CA SER A 205 25.35 19.38 -11.66
C SER A 205 24.18 18.76 -12.41
N THR A 206 24.43 18.14 -13.57
CA THR A 206 23.35 17.58 -14.40
C THR A 206 23.55 16.12 -14.73
N CYS A 207 22.45 15.38 -14.90
CA CYS A 207 22.45 14.01 -15.38
C CYS A 207 21.31 13.79 -16.37
N GLU A 208 21.60 13.19 -17.51
CA GLU A 208 20.60 12.82 -18.50
C GLU A 208 20.21 11.35 -18.34
N THR A 209 18.92 11.07 -18.46
CA THR A 209 18.34 9.75 -18.25
C THR A 209 17.21 9.50 -19.25
N THR A 210 16.98 8.24 -19.61
CA THR A 210 15.92 7.82 -20.52
C THR A 210 14.60 7.53 -19.80
N SER A 211 14.48 7.89 -18.51
CA SER A 211 13.40 7.42 -17.64
C SER A 211 12.93 8.48 -16.67
N PRO A 212 12.21 9.52 -17.14
CA PRO A 212 11.70 10.56 -16.26
C PRO A 212 10.87 9.99 -15.09
N ILE A 213 11.03 10.61 -13.92
CA ILE A 213 10.14 10.41 -12.78
C ILE A 213 8.77 10.92 -13.18
N SER A 214 7.79 10.02 -13.15
CA SER A 214 6.43 10.29 -13.60
C SER A 214 5.41 9.69 -12.67
N LYS A 215 4.19 10.19 -12.75
CA LYS A 215 3.05 9.69 -11.99
C LYS A 215 1.85 9.56 -12.91
N LYS A 216 1.13 8.44 -12.77
CA LYS A 216 -0.17 8.27 -13.39
C LYS A 216 -1.22 8.96 -12.53
N ILE A 217 -1.93 9.92 -13.11
CA ILE A 217 -3.11 10.53 -12.49
C ILE A 217 -4.34 9.76 -12.97
N TRP A 218 -5.13 9.23 -12.05
CA TRP A 218 -6.36 8.52 -12.39
C TRP A 218 -7.34 9.45 -13.11
N GLY A 219 -7.89 8.98 -14.24
CA GLY A 219 -8.77 9.78 -15.10
C GLY A 219 -8.04 10.68 -16.10
N VAL A 220 -6.71 10.71 -16.09
CA VAL A 220 -5.89 11.42 -17.09
C VAL A 220 -5.14 10.39 -17.92
N GLU A 221 -5.23 10.48 -19.25
CA GLU A 221 -4.53 9.55 -20.16
C GLU A 221 -3.01 9.77 -20.13
N GLU A 222 -2.58 11.01 -20.05
CA GLU A 222 -1.17 11.41 -20.02
C GLU A 222 -0.53 11.17 -18.65
N LEU A 223 0.79 10.98 -18.66
CA LEU A 223 1.59 10.92 -17.45
C LEU A 223 1.93 12.33 -16.97
N TYR A 224 1.85 12.54 -15.66
CA TYR A 224 2.33 13.75 -15.03
C TYR A 224 3.82 13.64 -14.72
N TYR A 225 4.58 14.69 -15.04
CA TYR A 225 6.02 14.78 -14.81
C TYR A 225 6.32 15.99 -13.92
N PRO A 226 6.67 15.77 -12.63
CA PRO A 226 7.03 16.89 -11.76
C PRO A 226 8.29 17.58 -12.26
N ALA A 227 8.30 18.91 -12.12
CA ALA A 227 9.41 19.74 -12.54
C ALA A 227 10.50 19.89 -11.46
N SER A 228 10.17 19.66 -10.19
CA SER A 228 11.09 19.88 -9.08
C SER A 228 10.84 18.94 -7.91
N PHE A 229 11.93 18.52 -7.28
CA PHE A 229 11.94 17.54 -6.20
C PHE A 229 12.85 18.00 -5.08
N GLN A 230 12.52 17.54 -3.87
CA GLN A 230 13.34 17.70 -2.69
C GLN A 230 13.34 16.42 -1.86
N VAL A 231 14.46 16.17 -1.18
CA VAL A 231 14.64 15.05 -0.27
C VAL A 231 14.66 15.54 1.17
N VAL A 232 13.63 15.16 1.91
CA VAL A 232 13.40 15.59 3.28
C VAL A 232 13.56 14.42 4.23
N ASN A 233 14.28 14.64 5.32
CA ASN A 233 14.33 13.73 6.45
C ASN A 233 13.37 14.24 7.52
N ARG A 234 12.47 13.39 8.01
CA ARG A 234 11.55 13.74 9.09
C ARG A 234 11.10 12.51 9.85
N GLY A 235 10.62 12.73 11.08
CA GLY A 235 9.88 11.70 11.82
C GLY A 235 8.65 11.25 11.03
N LEU A 236 8.36 9.96 11.11
CA LEU A 236 7.16 9.37 10.52
C LEU A 236 5.90 9.84 11.27
N THR A 237 4.80 9.80 10.54
CA THR A 237 3.44 10.04 11.03
C THR A 237 2.59 8.82 10.72
N SER A 238 1.46 8.67 11.40
CA SER A 238 0.55 7.55 11.11
C SER A 238 -0.01 7.59 9.69
N SER A 239 -0.10 8.78 9.07
CA SER A 239 -0.50 8.94 7.67
C SER A 239 0.52 8.42 6.66
N ASP A 240 1.81 8.34 7.01
CA ASP A 240 2.85 7.80 6.12
C ASP A 240 2.73 6.28 5.96
N LEU A 241 1.99 5.62 6.85
CA LEU A 241 1.81 4.18 6.88
C LEU A 241 0.35 3.81 6.64
N ARG A 242 -0.05 3.63 5.37
CA ARG A 242 -1.41 3.23 4.97
C ARG A 242 -1.95 2.06 5.80
N ALA A 243 -1.10 1.08 6.10
CA ALA A 243 -1.45 -0.11 6.87
C ALA A 243 -2.12 0.23 8.20
N ILE A 244 -1.64 1.25 8.93
CA ILE A 244 -2.21 1.64 10.23
C ILE A 244 -3.69 1.98 10.10
N ARG A 245 -4.03 2.85 9.14
CA ARG A 245 -5.41 3.31 8.94
C ARG A 245 -6.35 2.16 8.59
N VAL A 246 -5.87 1.22 7.78
CA VAL A 246 -6.67 0.08 7.33
C VAL A 246 -6.85 -0.94 8.47
N LEU A 247 -5.77 -1.26 9.19
CA LEU A 247 -5.81 -2.17 10.34
C LEU A 247 -6.74 -1.68 11.44
N ARG A 248 -6.70 -0.37 11.74
CA ARG A 248 -7.62 0.25 12.69
C ARG A 248 -9.08 -0.06 12.35
N LYS A 249 -9.47 0.20 11.10
CA LYS A 249 -10.84 -0.04 10.63
C LYS A 249 -11.21 -1.53 10.61
N LEU A 250 -10.28 -2.41 10.24
CA LEU A 250 -10.49 -3.86 10.30
C LEU A 250 -10.73 -4.34 11.73
N PHE A 251 -9.89 -3.91 12.69
CA PHE A 251 -10.05 -4.30 14.09
C PHE A 251 -11.35 -3.74 14.70
N GLU A 252 -11.69 -2.48 14.40
CA GLU A 252 -12.95 -1.87 14.82
C GLU A 252 -14.17 -2.61 14.25
N ALA A 253 -14.15 -2.97 12.96
CA ALA A 253 -15.19 -3.75 12.31
C ALA A 253 -15.34 -5.15 12.92
N SER A 254 -14.21 -5.81 13.22
CA SER A 254 -14.18 -7.12 13.87
C SER A 254 -14.78 -7.06 15.28
N ILE A 255 -14.44 -6.03 16.06
CA ILE A 255 -15.02 -5.82 17.39
C ILE A 255 -16.52 -5.52 17.31
N GLN A 256 -16.94 -4.71 16.34
CA GLN A 256 -18.34 -4.33 16.14
C GLN A 256 -19.23 -5.53 15.79
N THR A 257 -18.76 -6.38 14.90
CA THR A 257 -19.53 -7.52 14.38
C THR A 257 -19.36 -8.80 15.20
N GLY A 258 -18.28 -8.90 15.96
CA GLY A 258 -17.85 -10.16 16.58
C GLY A 258 -17.22 -11.15 15.59
N ASN A 259 -17.14 -10.82 14.29
CA ASN A 259 -16.54 -11.66 13.27
C ASN A 259 -15.02 -11.43 13.19
N PRO A 260 -14.25 -12.45 12.74
CA PRO A 260 -12.82 -12.30 12.63
C PRO A 260 -12.39 -11.37 11.48
N VAL A 261 -11.17 -10.85 11.55
CA VAL A 261 -10.46 -10.29 10.40
C VAL A 261 -9.84 -11.42 9.61
N ILE A 262 -10.19 -11.52 8.32
CA ILE A 262 -9.70 -12.54 7.39
C ILE A 262 -8.68 -11.90 6.45
N TRP A 263 -7.57 -12.60 6.19
CA TRP A 263 -6.45 -12.13 5.37
C TRP A 263 -6.47 -12.83 4.00
N VAL A 264 -6.24 -12.08 2.92
CA VAL A 264 -6.25 -12.55 1.53
C VAL A 264 -5.02 -12.06 0.76
#